data_AF-A0A964Y2G6-F1
#
_entry.id   AF-A0A964Y2G6-F1
#
_cell.length_a   1.000
_cell.length_b   1.000
_cell.length_c   1.000
_cell.angle_alpha   90.00
_cell.angle_beta   90.00
_cell.angle_gamma   90.00
#
_symmetry.space_group_name_H-M   'P 1'
#
loop_
_entity.id
_entity.type
_entity.pdbx_description
1 polymer ?
#
loop_
_entity_poly.entity_id
_entity_poly.type
_entity_poly.pdbx_seq_one_letter_code
_entity_poly.pdbx_strand_id
1 'polypeptide(L)'
;LSQSQWFQALLPGLGLGLLVALTGVRCALITSVVFSTFFMVHIAAFHIPTSAEGKGYSYWQQQVLQTRNLAHARSPLMRVLTWYAGYHLGHHLWPKVPMPNLPALDDLARDYASRWKLPEDQQQISLAGGIRLWVMEAWSLAGVHSSMSGPPGGALDDHP
;
A
#
# COMPACT_ATOMS: atom_id res chain seq x y z
N LEU A 1 -17.06 49.80 5.44
CA LEU A 1 -17.42 49.26 4.11
C LEU A 1 -18.89 49.53 3.87
N SER A 2 -19.26 50.07 2.70
CA SER A 2 -20.66 50.19 2.31
C SER A 2 -21.28 48.80 2.10
N GLN A 3 -22.60 48.72 2.15
CA GLN A 3 -23.34 47.49 1.83
C GLN A 3 -22.97 46.96 0.44
N SER A 4 -22.78 47.83 -0.55
CA SER A 4 -22.34 47.46 -1.90
C SER A 4 -20.92 46.86 -1.92
N GLN A 5 -19.99 47.41 -1.14
CA GLN A 5 -18.63 46.88 -1.02
C GLN A 5 -18.62 45.49 -0.36
N TRP A 6 -19.50 45.26 0.62
CA TRP A 6 -19.68 43.94 1.22
C TRP A 6 -20.20 42.91 0.20
N PHE A 7 -21.21 43.25 -0.59
CA PHE A 7 -21.72 42.35 -1.65
C PHE A 7 -20.66 42.06 -2.72
N GLN A 8 -19.87 43.07 -3.11
CA GLN A 8 -18.79 42.91 -4.08
C GLN A 8 -17.65 42.01 -3.56
N ALA A 9 -17.43 41.93 -2.24
CA ALA A 9 -16.46 41.02 -1.64
C ALA A 9 -17.04 39.61 -1.40
N LEU A 10 -18.32 39.52 -1.03
CA LEU A 10 -18.99 38.27 -0.68
C LEU A 10 -19.13 37.34 -1.89
N LEU A 11 -19.53 37.87 -3.05
CA LEU A 11 -19.78 37.06 -4.25
C LEU A 11 -18.51 36.36 -4.78
N PRO A 12 -17.36 37.05 -4.94
CA PRO A 12 -16.09 36.38 -5.28
C PRO A 12 -15.61 35.41 -4.20
N GLY A 13 -15.80 35.74 -2.92
CA GLY A 13 -15.45 34.85 -1.80
C GLY A 13 -16.24 33.54 -1.84
N LEU A 14 -17.55 33.61 -2.08
CA LEU A 14 -18.41 32.44 -2.27
C LEU A 14 -18.03 31.64 -3.52
N GLY A 15 -17.73 32.33 -4.64
CA GLY A 15 -17.27 31.68 -5.86
C GLY A 15 -15.96 30.92 -5.70
N LEU A 16 -14.98 31.52 -5.01
CA LEU A 16 -13.71 30.85 -4.69
C LEU A 16 -13.91 29.69 -3.71
N GLY A 17 -14.75 29.87 -2.68
CA GLY A 17 -15.10 28.80 -1.74
C GLY A 17 -15.74 27.61 -2.44
N LEU A 18 -16.67 27.85 -3.38
CA LEU A 18 -17.31 26.81 -4.17
C LEU A 18 -16.31 26.11 -5.11
N LEU A 19 -15.40 26.86 -5.75
CA LEU A 19 -14.35 26.30 -6.60
C LEU A 19 -13.43 25.36 -5.81
N VAL A 20 -12.99 25.77 -4.62
CA VAL A 20 -12.16 24.94 -3.74
C VAL A 20 -12.94 23.73 -3.24
N ALA A 21 -14.20 23.89 -2.84
CA ALA A 21 -15.02 22.79 -2.36
C ALA A 21 -15.28 21.74 -3.47
N LEU A 22 -15.66 22.19 -4.67
CA LEU A 22 -15.99 21.27 -5.77
C LEU A 22 -14.76 20.66 -6.41
N THR A 23 -13.66 21.40 -6.54
CA THR A 23 -12.45 20.93 -7.22
C THR A 23 -11.48 20.29 -6.25
N GLY A 24 -11.22 20.95 -5.11
CA GLY A 24 -10.27 20.47 -4.10
C GLY A 24 -10.68 19.13 -3.50
N VAL A 25 -11.96 18.95 -3.14
CA VAL A 25 -12.43 17.66 -2.60
C VAL A 25 -12.31 16.54 -3.64
N ARG A 26 -12.68 16.80 -4.91
CA ARG A 26 -12.56 15.81 -5.99
C ARG A 26 -11.10 15.45 -6.26
N CYS A 27 -10.22 16.46 -6.36
CA CYS A 27 -8.79 16.23 -6.52
C CYS A 27 -8.20 15.45 -5.35
N ALA A 28 -8.58 15.77 -4.11
CA ALA A 28 -8.14 15.02 -2.93
C ALA A 28 -8.62 13.57 -2.95
N LEU A 29 -9.89 13.33 -3.30
CA LEU A 29 -10.44 11.97 -3.41
C LEU A 29 -9.75 11.17 -4.52
N ILE A 30 -9.62 11.73 -5.73
CA ILE A 30 -8.96 11.08 -6.86
C ILE A 30 -7.49 10.81 -6.51
N THR A 31 -6.79 11.78 -5.94
CA THR A 31 -5.39 11.61 -5.53
C THR A 31 -5.28 10.54 -4.45
N SER A 32 -6.16 10.52 -3.46
CA SER A 32 -6.16 9.51 -2.41
C SER A 32 -6.39 8.11 -2.95
N VAL A 33 -7.37 7.92 -3.84
CA VAL A 33 -7.64 6.63 -4.48
C VAL A 33 -6.47 6.21 -5.36
N VAL A 34 -6.00 7.08 -6.26
CA VAL A 34 -4.90 6.76 -7.18
C VAL A 34 -3.62 6.48 -6.41
N PHE A 35 -3.28 7.29 -5.41
CA PHE A 35 -2.07 7.09 -4.60
C PHE A 35 -2.18 5.82 -3.75
N SER A 36 -3.32 5.59 -3.09
CA SER A 36 -3.55 4.38 -2.31
C SER A 36 -3.48 3.13 -3.18
N THR A 37 -4.14 3.11 -4.33
CA THR A 37 -4.09 1.98 -5.28
C THR A 37 -2.68 1.81 -5.85
N PHE A 38 -2.01 2.88 -6.28
CA PHE A 38 -0.65 2.79 -6.80
C PHE A 38 0.30 2.22 -5.74
N PHE A 39 0.22 2.72 -4.51
CA PHE A 39 1.05 2.29 -3.40
C PHE A 39 0.77 0.83 -2.99
N MET A 40 -0.50 0.46 -2.81
CA MET A 40 -0.95 -0.87 -2.42
C MET A 40 -0.79 -1.92 -3.52
N VAL A 41 -0.58 -1.53 -4.77
CA VAL A 41 -0.38 -2.48 -5.86
C VAL A 41 1.10 -2.59 -6.22
N HIS A 42 1.83 -1.46 -6.27
CA HIS A 42 3.20 -1.46 -6.74
C HIS A 42 4.22 -1.60 -5.62
N ILE A 43 4.05 -0.94 -4.49
CA ILE A 43 5.18 -0.55 -3.63
C ILE A 43 5.19 -1.24 -2.26
N ALA A 44 4.04 -1.73 -1.82
CA ALA A 44 3.91 -2.46 -0.57
C ALA A 44 2.61 -3.24 -0.62
N ALA A 45 2.52 -4.16 -1.58
CA ALA A 45 1.27 -4.84 -1.78
C ALA A 45 0.92 -5.66 -0.55
N PHE A 46 -0.19 -5.28 0.08
CA PHE A 46 -0.69 -5.96 1.26
C PHE A 46 -1.16 -7.34 0.83
N HIS A 47 -0.45 -8.36 1.29
CA HIS A 47 -0.83 -9.75 1.08
C HIS A 47 -1.31 -10.29 2.40
N ILE A 48 -2.54 -10.78 2.49
CA ILE A 48 -2.94 -11.61 3.63
C ILE A 48 -2.66 -13.05 3.21
N PRO A 49 -1.68 -13.74 3.83
CA PRO A 49 -1.42 -15.13 3.51
C PRO A 49 -2.69 -15.94 3.65
N THR A 50 -3.02 -16.72 2.63
CA THR A 50 -4.12 -17.67 2.72
C THR A 50 -3.84 -18.67 3.85
N SER A 51 -4.88 -19.32 4.38
CA SER A 51 -4.71 -20.37 5.38
C SER A 51 -3.77 -21.50 4.93
N ALA A 52 -3.65 -21.72 3.62
CA ALA A 52 -2.71 -22.67 3.03
C ALA A 52 -1.27 -22.13 3.03
N GLU A 53 -1.05 -20.89 2.59
CA GLU A 53 0.27 -20.24 2.58
C GLU A 53 0.83 -20.01 3.98
N GLY A 54 -0.01 -19.62 4.94
CA GLY A 54 0.40 -19.35 6.32
C GLY A 54 0.61 -20.61 7.17
N LYS A 55 0.21 -21.79 6.67
CA LYS A 55 0.24 -23.03 7.45
C LYS A 55 1.67 -23.42 7.80
N GLY A 56 1.94 -23.55 9.10
CA GLY A 56 3.26 -23.94 9.60
C GLY A 56 4.24 -22.78 9.78
N TYR A 57 3.86 -21.56 9.42
CA TYR A 57 4.63 -20.36 9.74
C TYR A 57 4.23 -19.79 11.10
N SER A 58 5.25 -19.43 11.89
CA SER A 58 5.10 -18.62 13.10
C SER A 58 4.57 -17.22 12.78
N TYR A 59 4.09 -16.53 13.81
CA TYR A 59 3.61 -15.15 13.70
C TYR A 59 4.58 -14.23 12.93
N TRP A 60 5.87 -14.26 13.25
CA TRP A 60 6.88 -13.42 12.62
C TRP A 60 7.17 -13.79 11.17
N GLN A 61 7.11 -15.08 10.82
CA GLN A 61 7.24 -15.49 9.43
C GLN A 61 6.02 -15.08 8.60
N GLN A 62 4.83 -15.09 9.20
CA GLN A 62 3.63 -14.54 8.56
C GLN A 62 3.74 -13.03 8.34
N GLN A 63 4.38 -12.29 9.27
CA GLN A 63 4.68 -10.87 9.06
C GLN A 63 5.56 -10.64 7.85
N VAL A 64 6.58 -11.49 7.62
CA VAL A 64 7.40 -11.43 6.40
C VAL A 64 6.53 -11.72 5.16
N LEU A 65 5.72 -12.78 5.20
CA LEU A 65 4.83 -13.17 4.09
C LEU A 65 3.78 -12.12 3.73
N GLN A 66 3.40 -11.27 4.68
CA GLN A 66 2.46 -10.18 4.44
C GLN A 66 3.07 -9.04 3.60
N THR A 67 4.39 -9.04 3.45
CA THR A 67 5.11 -8.04 2.66
C THR A 67 5.39 -8.54 1.25
N ARG A 68 5.06 -7.72 0.24
CA ARG A 68 5.31 -8.02 -1.18
C ARG A 68 5.89 -6.81 -1.89
N ASN A 69 6.53 -7.08 -3.03
CA ASN A 69 7.01 -6.06 -3.95
C ASN A 69 8.10 -5.14 -3.36
N LEU A 70 8.90 -5.63 -2.42
CA LEU A 70 9.90 -4.80 -1.72
C LEU A 70 11.26 -4.69 -2.41
N ALA A 71 11.57 -5.58 -3.37
CA ALA A 71 12.87 -5.60 -4.03
C ALA A 71 13.26 -4.27 -4.70
N HIS A 72 12.32 -3.61 -5.38
CA HIS A 72 12.56 -2.32 -6.03
C HIS A 72 12.55 -1.13 -5.06
N ALA A 73 12.03 -1.31 -3.84
CA ALA A 73 12.06 -0.31 -2.78
C ALA A 73 13.48 -0.07 -2.22
N ARG A 74 14.47 -0.83 -2.69
CA ARG A 74 15.91 -0.55 -2.49
C ARG A 74 16.40 0.66 -3.28
N SER A 75 15.73 1.04 -4.36
CA SER A 75 16.11 2.21 -5.15
C SER A 75 15.95 3.49 -4.31
N PRO A 76 16.98 4.37 -4.22
CA PRO A 76 16.87 5.65 -3.52
C PRO A 76 15.70 6.50 -4.00
N LEU A 77 15.43 6.48 -5.32
CA LEU A 77 14.29 7.16 -5.91
C LEU A 77 12.97 6.59 -5.37
N MET A 78 12.85 5.26 -5.34
CA MET A 78 11.65 4.62 -4.79
C MET A 78 11.52 4.90 -3.30
N ARG A 79 12.60 4.96 -2.50
CA ARG A 79 12.51 5.31 -1.08
C ARG A 79 11.90 6.69 -0.86
N VAL A 80 12.23 7.67 -1.71
CA VAL A 80 11.64 9.01 -1.65
C VAL A 80 10.19 9.01 -2.15
N LEU A 81 9.93 8.45 -3.33
CA LEU A 81 8.58 8.43 -3.93
C LEU A 81 7.56 7.70 -3.07
N THR A 82 8.03 6.74 -2.27
CA THR A 82 7.19 5.89 -1.43
C THR A 82 7.19 6.32 0.02
N TRP A 83 7.77 7.48 0.35
CA TRP A 83 7.85 7.98 1.72
C TRP A 83 8.41 6.93 2.70
N TYR A 84 9.50 6.27 2.30
CA TYR A 84 10.16 5.20 3.06
C TYR A 84 9.36 3.91 3.24
N ALA A 85 8.37 3.63 2.38
CA ALA A 85 7.71 2.33 2.34
C ALA A 85 8.68 1.16 2.12
N GLY A 86 9.89 1.42 1.61
CA GLY A 86 10.93 0.39 1.50
C GLY A 86 11.36 -0.27 2.82
N TYR A 87 10.94 0.27 3.97
CA TYR A 87 11.12 -0.36 5.28
C TYR A 87 9.87 -1.13 5.75
N HIS A 88 8.96 -1.49 4.85
CA HIS A 88 7.73 -2.23 5.17
C HIS A 88 8.04 -3.52 5.96
N LEU A 89 9.05 -4.28 5.54
CA LEU A 89 9.47 -5.50 6.25
C LEU A 89 9.89 -5.19 7.69
N GLY A 90 10.72 -4.17 7.89
CA GLY A 90 11.14 -3.73 9.22
C GLY A 90 9.98 -3.22 10.07
N HIS A 91 9.01 -2.53 9.46
CA HIS A 91 7.81 -2.07 10.14
C HIS A 91 6.94 -3.24 10.65
N HIS A 92 6.81 -4.30 9.86
CA HIS A 92 6.08 -5.50 10.25
C HIS A 92 6.79 -6.34 11.34
N LEU A 93 8.13 -6.41 11.29
CA LEU A 93 8.92 -7.12 12.31
C LEU A 93 9.04 -6.32 13.62
N TRP A 94 9.09 -4.99 13.55
CA TRP A 94 9.24 -4.11 14.71
C TRP A 94 8.28 -2.92 14.66
N PRO A 95 6.96 -3.14 14.85
CA PRO A 95 5.93 -2.10 14.70
C PRO A 95 6.06 -0.94 15.70
N LYS A 96 6.85 -1.12 16.77
CA LYS A 96 7.12 -0.10 17.80
C LYS A 96 8.33 0.78 17.47
N VAL A 97 9.13 0.44 16.45
CA VAL A 97 10.29 1.23 16.06
C VAL A 97 9.84 2.39 15.17
N PRO A 98 10.21 3.65 15.49
CA PRO A 98 9.88 4.80 14.65
C PRO A 98 10.45 4.65 13.23
N MET A 99 9.69 5.06 12.21
CA MET A 99 10.10 5.00 10.79
C MET A 99 11.53 5.53 10.52
N PRO A 100 11.98 6.66 11.11
CA PRO A 100 13.34 7.16 10.91
C PRO A 100 14.46 6.21 11.38
N ASN A 101 14.15 5.27 12.26
CA ASN A 101 15.11 4.32 12.84
C ASN A 101 15.11 2.96 12.13
N LEU A 102 14.08 2.66 11.32
CA LEU A 102 14.03 1.42 10.54
C LEU A 102 15.18 1.22 9.54
N PRO A 103 15.81 2.26 8.93
CA PRO A 103 16.99 2.06 8.09
C PRO A 103 18.11 1.26 8.77
N ALA A 104 18.31 1.46 10.07
CA ALA A 104 19.35 0.76 10.84
C ALA A 104 19.03 -0.72 11.10
N LEU A 105 17.78 -1.14 10.87
CA LEU A 105 17.31 -2.51 11.07
C LEU A 105 17.07 -3.27 9.75
N ASP A 106 17.21 -2.61 8.60
CA ASP A 106 16.88 -3.17 7.28
C ASP A 106 17.69 -4.45 7.00
N ASP A 107 18.99 -4.44 7.27
CA ASP A 107 19.86 -5.62 7.09
C ASP A 107 19.45 -6.79 8.00
N LEU A 108 19.04 -6.50 9.24
CA LEU A 108 18.54 -7.52 10.17
C LEU A 108 17.20 -8.11 9.71
N ALA A 109 16.31 -7.27 9.18
CA ALA A 109 15.03 -7.67 8.63
C ALA A 109 15.22 -8.66 7.48
N ARG A 110 16.14 -8.32 6.58
CA ARG A 110 16.49 -9.11 5.40
C ARG A 110 17.17 -10.42 5.76
N ASP A 111 18.12 -10.38 6.68
CA ASP A 111 18.78 -11.58 7.18
C ASP A 111 17.79 -12.54 7.84
N TYR A 112 16.84 -12.01 8.63
CA TYR A 112 15.74 -12.81 9.18
C TYR A 112 14.91 -13.47 8.06
N ALA A 113 14.49 -12.69 7.07
CA ALA A 113 13.70 -13.19 5.94
C ALA A 113 14.46 -14.27 5.13
N SER A 114 15.73 -14.05 4.83
CA SER A 114 16.60 -15.01 4.13
C SER A 114 16.81 -16.30 4.92
N ARG A 115 17.04 -16.23 6.24
CA ARG A 115 17.19 -17.42 7.11
C ARG A 115 15.97 -18.34 7.07
N TRP A 116 14.79 -17.78 6.83
CA TRP A 116 13.54 -18.54 6.73
C TRP A 116 13.12 -18.85 5.29
N LYS A 117 14.01 -18.65 4.31
CA LYS A 117 13.73 -18.86 2.88
C LYS A 117 12.54 -18.06 2.37
N LEU A 118 12.39 -16.84 2.88
CA LEU A 118 11.40 -15.86 2.46
C LEU A 118 12.10 -14.60 1.93
N PRO A 119 13.00 -14.68 0.93
CA PRO A 119 13.72 -13.50 0.50
C PRO A 119 12.80 -12.54 -0.31
N GLU A 120 12.99 -11.23 -0.16
CA GLU A 120 12.08 -10.21 -0.71
C GLU A 120 11.99 -10.19 -2.25
N ASP A 121 13.04 -10.63 -2.93
CA ASP A 121 13.11 -10.77 -4.38
C ASP A 121 12.18 -11.86 -4.92
N GLN A 122 11.87 -12.87 -4.10
CA GLN A 122 10.90 -13.93 -4.42
C GLN A 122 9.47 -13.58 -3.98
N GLN A 123 9.30 -12.48 -3.25
CA GLN A 123 8.02 -12.02 -2.73
C GLN A 123 7.41 -10.94 -3.65
N GLN A 124 7.37 -11.22 -4.95
CA GLN A 124 6.80 -10.32 -5.96
C GLN A 124 5.39 -10.77 -6.36
N ILE A 125 4.51 -9.82 -6.62
CA ILE A 125 3.22 -10.04 -7.25
C ILE A 125 3.11 -9.13 -8.48
N SER A 126 2.47 -9.64 -9.53
CA SER A 126 2.20 -8.83 -10.72
C SER A 126 1.24 -7.69 -10.40
N LEU A 127 1.26 -6.64 -11.23
CA LEU A 127 0.29 -5.53 -11.16
C LEU A 127 -1.15 -6.05 -11.12
N ALA A 128 -1.48 -7.01 -11.99
CA ALA A 128 -2.80 -7.63 -12.05
C ALA A 128 -3.13 -8.39 -10.77
N GLY A 129 -2.16 -9.12 -10.20
CA GLY A 129 -2.30 -9.79 -8.91
C GLY A 129 -2.58 -8.82 -7.77
N GLY A 130 -1.83 -7.71 -7.71
CA GLY A 130 -2.03 -6.67 -6.70
C GLY A 130 -3.38 -5.97 -6.81
N ILE A 131 -3.82 -5.61 -8.02
CA ILE A 131 -5.16 -5.03 -8.25
C ILE A 131 -6.24 -6.02 -7.79
N ARG A 132 -6.10 -7.29 -8.14
CA ARG A 132 -7.04 -8.33 -7.73
C ARG A 132 -7.15 -8.43 -6.21
N LEU A 133 -6.02 -8.51 -5.49
CA LEU A 133 -6.01 -8.57 -4.03
C LEU A 133 -6.63 -7.31 -3.41
N TRP A 134 -6.32 -6.13 -3.94
CA TRP A 134 -6.89 -4.86 -3.48
C TRP A 134 -8.41 -4.81 -3.64
N VAL A 135 -8.94 -5.23 -4.80
CA VAL A 135 -10.39 -5.31 -5.04
C VAL A 135 -11.05 -6.29 -4.08
N MET A 136 -10.45 -7.47 -3.87
CA MET A 136 -10.98 -8.47 -2.94
C MET A 136 -11.06 -7.93 -1.51
N GLU A 137 -10.02 -7.23 -1.05
CA GLU A 137 -10.01 -6.61 0.29
C GLU A 137 -11.03 -5.48 0.40
N ALA A 138 -11.12 -4.61 -0.62
CA ALA A 138 -12.12 -3.55 -0.66
C ALA A 138 -13.56 -4.10 -0.60
N TRP A 139 -13.83 -5.22 -1.26
CA TRP A 139 -15.13 -5.91 -1.21
C TRP A 139 -15.38 -6.56 0.15
N SER A 140 -14.37 -7.21 0.72
CA SER A 140 -14.43 -7.80 2.07
C SER A 140 -14.80 -6.76 3.12
N LEU A 141 -14.11 -5.60 3.11
CA LEU A 141 -14.39 -4.47 4.01
C LEU A 141 -15.79 -3.87 3.79
N ALA A 142 -16.34 -3.95 2.58
CA ALA A 142 -17.70 -3.54 2.26
C ALA A 142 -18.76 -4.59 2.67
N GLY A 143 -18.37 -5.70 3.30
CA GLY A 143 -19.26 -6.79 3.69
C GLY A 143 -19.71 -7.67 2.52
N VAL A 144 -19.07 -7.55 1.36
CA VAL A 144 -19.37 -8.37 0.18
C VAL A 144 -18.42 -9.57 0.19
N HIS A 145 -18.87 -10.66 0.79
CA HIS A 145 -18.14 -11.93 0.74
C HIS A 145 -18.29 -12.54 -0.66
N SER A 146 -17.27 -12.37 -1.50
CA SER A 146 -17.22 -13.07 -2.78
C SER A 146 -17.09 -14.57 -2.54
N SER A 147 -18.07 -15.36 -2.98
CA SER A 147 -18.02 -16.82 -3.04
C SER A 147 -17.05 -17.34 -4.10
N MET A 148 -16.00 -16.59 -4.46
CA MET A 148 -15.01 -16.98 -5.46
C MET A 148 -14.05 -18.03 -4.86
N SER A 149 -14.59 -19.21 -4.57
CA SER A 149 -13.86 -20.44 -4.26
C SER A 149 -13.33 -21.10 -5.54
N GLY A 150 -12.57 -20.35 -6.34
CA GLY A 150 -11.75 -20.91 -7.40
C GLY A 150 -10.32 -21.12 -6.90
N PRO A 151 -9.69 -22.28 -7.14
CA PRO A 151 -8.30 -22.49 -6.74
C PRO A 151 -7.37 -21.47 -7.41
N PRO A 152 -6.20 -21.16 -6.83
CA PRO A 152 -5.17 -20.35 -7.47
C PRO A 152 -4.55 -21.17 -8.61
N GLY A 153 -5.26 -21.26 -9.73
CA GLY A 153 -4.76 -21.85 -10.97
C GLY A 153 -4.47 -20.75 -11.98
N GLY A 154 -3.20 -20.45 -12.18
CA GLY A 154 -2.73 -19.65 -13.31
C GLY A 154 -1.67 -18.60 -12.93
N ALA A 155 -0.43 -18.87 -13.34
CA ALA A 155 0.75 -18.00 -13.34
C ALA A 155 1.58 -17.90 -12.04
N LEU A 156 1.99 -19.06 -11.52
CA LEU A 156 3.39 -19.26 -11.16
C LEU A 156 4.01 -20.13 -12.26
N ASP A 157 4.22 -19.56 -13.45
CA ASP A 157 5.12 -20.12 -14.45
C ASP A 157 5.77 -18.95 -15.20
N ASP A 158 7.07 -19.16 -15.45
CA ASP A 158 7.99 -18.41 -16.31
C ASP A 158 8.81 -17.29 -15.67
N HIS A 159 9.86 -17.69 -14.93
CA HIS A 159 11.22 -17.27 -15.28
C HIS A 159 12.23 -18.41 -15.02
N PRO A 160 13.26 -18.57 -15.89
CA PRO A 160 14.17 -19.72 -15.94
C PRO A 160 15.10 -19.89 -14.73
#